data_AF-S7W8J5-F1
#
_entry.id   AF-S7W8J5-F1
#
_cell.length_a   1.000
_cell.length_b   1.000
_cell.length_c   1.000
_cell.angle_alpha   90.00
_cell.angle_beta   90.00
_cell.angle_gamma   90.00
#
_symmetry.space_group_name_H-M   'P 1'
#
loop_
_entity.id
_entity.type
_entity.pdbx_description
1 polymer ?
#
loop_
_entity_poly.entity_id
_entity_poly.type
_entity_poly.pdbx_seq_one_letter_code
_entity_poly.pdbx_strand_id
1 'polypeptide(L)'
;MVSSFSNFQSFSIEILSRYDNELLHRSEVDLNISHENAMTPSRSDVAQKLAQLFNTGVNNIVIRGTKTFFGSGNSKVKVKVYNNMDQLKKIEHFCELKRIAEKSKTEMQLVEKLPRRTRKDNRKKRNKMWGTEKRRMKKAEKKNSR
;
A
#
# COMPACT_ATOMS: atom_id res chain seq x y z
N MET A 1 27.81 -22.83 3.28
CA MET A 1 26.55 -23.45 3.74
C MET A 1 25.87 -22.48 4.69
N VAL A 2 24.98 -21.63 4.18
CA VAL A 2 24.20 -20.70 5.02
C VAL A 2 22.86 -21.37 5.26
N SER A 3 22.68 -21.87 6.49
CA SER A 3 21.48 -22.53 6.95
C SER A 3 20.31 -21.55 6.98
N SER A 4 19.41 -21.69 6.00
CA SER A 4 18.10 -21.04 5.98
C SER A 4 17.21 -21.67 7.06
N PHE A 5 17.28 -21.18 8.30
CA PHE A 5 16.27 -21.53 9.31
C PHE A 5 14.94 -20.85 8.94
N SER A 6 14.05 -21.59 8.30
CA SER A 6 12.64 -21.22 8.18
C SER A 6 12.01 -21.34 9.56
N ASN A 7 11.95 -20.23 10.30
CA ASN A 7 11.11 -20.14 11.49
C ASN A 7 9.65 -20.29 11.06
N PHE A 8 9.09 -21.49 11.21
CA PHE A 8 7.64 -21.68 11.21
C PHE A 8 7.09 -21.10 12.51
N GLN A 9 6.76 -19.82 12.50
CA GLN A 9 6.06 -19.19 13.61
C GLN A 9 4.62 -19.74 13.62
N SER A 10 4.30 -20.56 14.62
CA SER A 10 2.99 -21.19 14.76
C SER A 10 2.00 -20.17 15.34
N PHE A 11 1.32 -19.43 14.46
CA PHE A 11 0.16 -18.59 14.82
C PHE A 11 -1.13 -19.19 14.25
N SER A 12 -2.24 -19.12 14.99
CA SER A 12 -3.56 -19.52 14.51
C SER A 12 -4.34 -18.30 14.00
N ILE A 13 -5.18 -18.52 12.98
CA ILE A 13 -6.07 -17.50 12.45
C ILE A 13 -7.50 -17.98 12.70
N GLU A 14 -8.29 -17.14 13.35
CA GLU A 14 -9.72 -17.31 13.53
C GLU A 14 -10.46 -16.24 12.72
N ILE A 15 -11.49 -16.64 11.98
CA ILE A 15 -12.35 -15.72 11.24
C ILE A 15 -13.49 -15.31 12.17
N LEU A 16 -13.55 -14.03 12.53
CA LEU A 16 -14.61 -13.48 13.38
C LEU A 16 -15.86 -13.14 12.57
N SER A 17 -15.67 -12.50 11.41
CA SER A 17 -16.75 -12.08 10.53
C SER A 17 -16.27 -12.07 9.10
N ARG A 18 -17.18 -12.43 8.18
CA ARG A 18 -16.98 -12.36 6.74
C ARG A 18 -18.19 -11.68 6.11
N TYR A 19 -17.90 -10.67 5.30
CA TYR A 19 -18.89 -9.92 4.55
C TYR A 19 -18.46 -9.85 3.08
N ASP A 20 -19.25 -10.44 2.19
CA ASP A 20 -18.98 -10.40 0.75
C ASP A 20 -19.63 -9.15 0.15
N ASN A 21 -18.79 -8.24 -0.37
CA ASN A 21 -19.22 -6.96 -0.93
C ASN A 21 -19.18 -7.01 -2.46
N GLU A 22 -20.35 -7.20 -3.07
CA GLU A 22 -20.51 -7.33 -4.52
C GLU A 22 -20.18 -6.04 -5.28
N LEU A 23 -20.54 -4.88 -4.73
CA LEU A 23 -20.32 -3.57 -5.37
C LEU A 23 -18.82 -3.27 -5.59
N LEU A 24 -17.99 -3.75 -4.67
CA LEU A 24 -16.53 -3.58 -4.73
C LEU A 24 -15.80 -4.86 -5.14
N HIS A 25 -16.54 -5.93 -5.44
CA HIS A 25 -16.02 -7.24 -5.79
C HIS A 25 -14.92 -7.75 -4.85
N ARG A 26 -15.15 -7.62 -3.54
CA ARG A 26 -14.21 -8.06 -2.50
C ARG A 26 -14.92 -8.70 -1.32
N SER A 27 -14.23 -9.62 -0.66
CA SER A 27 -14.63 -10.14 0.64
C SER A 27 -13.91 -9.38 1.74
N GLU A 28 -14.67 -8.82 2.67
CA GLU A 28 -14.16 -8.17 3.88
C GLU A 28 -14.18 -9.18 5.02
N VAL A 29 -13.02 -9.41 5.62
CA VAL A 29 -12.84 -10.44 6.65
C VAL A 29 -12.18 -9.80 7.86
N ASP A 30 -12.83 -9.93 9.01
CA ASP A 30 -12.25 -9.59 10.30
C ASP A 30 -11.66 -10.86 10.93
N LEU A 31 -10.37 -10.78 11.28
CA LEU A 31 -9.60 -11.90 11.81
C LEU A 31 -9.14 -11.64 13.23
N ASN A 32 -9.10 -12.70 14.02
CA ASN A 32 -8.34 -12.77 15.26
C ASN A 32 -7.13 -13.68 15.03
N ILE A 33 -5.95 -13.21 15.39
CA ILE A 33 -4.69 -13.94 15.23
C ILE A 33 -4.10 -14.19 16.62
N SER A 34 -4.06 -15.45 17.02
CA SER A 34 -3.38 -15.88 18.24
C SER A 34 -1.95 -16.32 17.93
N HIS A 35 -1.00 -15.73 18.65
CA HIS A 35 0.43 -15.96 18.52
C HIS A 35 1.05 -16.07 19.92
N GLU A 36 0.80 -17.20 20.57
CA GLU A 36 1.31 -17.49 21.92
C GLU A 36 2.84 -17.58 21.93
N ASN A 37 3.47 -16.93 22.92
CA ASN A 37 4.93 -16.92 23.13
C ASN A 37 5.77 -16.40 21.95
N ALA A 38 5.13 -15.78 20.96
CA ALA A 38 5.78 -15.31 19.75
C ALA A 38 5.55 -13.81 19.57
N MET A 39 6.33 -13.20 18.69
CA MET A 39 6.08 -11.83 18.24
C MET A 39 4.85 -11.79 17.32
N THR A 40 4.27 -10.61 17.17
CA THR A 40 3.20 -10.36 16.19
C THR A 40 3.63 -10.82 14.80
N PRO A 41 2.85 -11.68 14.13
CA PRO A 41 3.22 -12.23 12.84
C PRO A 41 3.31 -11.13 11.79
N SER A 42 4.25 -11.29 10.85
CA SER A 42 4.44 -10.30 9.81
C SER A 42 3.24 -10.30 8.84
N ARG A 43 2.97 -9.16 8.22
CA ARG A 43 1.90 -9.07 7.21
C ARG A 43 2.11 -10.03 6.04
N SER A 44 3.35 -10.39 5.72
CA SER A 44 3.65 -11.30 4.61
C SER A 44 3.24 -12.73 4.95
N ASP A 45 3.55 -13.18 6.17
CA ASP A 45 3.23 -14.55 6.62
C ASP A 45 1.72 -14.73 6.75
N VAL A 46 1.04 -13.71 7.31
CA VAL A 46 -0.43 -13.70 7.39
C VAL A 46 -1.05 -13.74 5.99
N ALA A 47 -0.52 -12.97 5.03
CA ALA A 47 -1.03 -12.98 3.66
C ALA A 47 -0.81 -14.33 2.95
N GLN A 48 0.33 -14.99 3.17
CA GLN A 48 0.57 -16.34 2.63
C GLN A 48 -0.40 -17.36 3.20
N LYS A 49 -0.66 -17.32 4.50
CA LYS A 49 -1.61 -18.24 5.15
C LYS A 49 -3.05 -18.00 4.67
N LEU A 50 -3.44 -16.74 4.49
CA LEU A 50 -4.75 -16.39 3.95
C LEU A 50 -4.90 -16.74 2.47
N ALA A 51 -3.83 -16.63 1.68
CA ALA A 51 -3.80 -17.05 0.29
C ALA A 51 -4.12 -18.55 0.16
N GLN A 52 -3.57 -19.37 1.06
CA GLN A 52 -3.90 -20.80 1.15
C GLN A 52 -5.33 -21.04 1.60
N LEU A 53 -5.80 -20.35 2.65
CA LEU A 53 -7.17 -20.52 3.17
C LEU A 53 -8.26 -20.13 2.17
N PHE A 54 -8.05 -19.05 1.41
CA PHE A 54 -9.03 -18.53 0.46
C PHE A 54 -8.77 -18.96 -0.99
N ASN A 55 -7.74 -19.78 -1.25
CA ASN A 55 -7.33 -20.18 -2.60
C ASN A 55 -7.13 -18.99 -3.56
N THR A 56 -6.48 -17.94 -3.07
CA THR A 56 -6.22 -16.71 -3.85
C THR A 56 -4.74 -16.37 -3.88
N GLY A 57 -4.32 -15.55 -4.84
CA GLY A 57 -2.93 -15.06 -4.88
C GLY A 57 -2.62 -14.11 -3.72
N VAL A 58 -1.40 -14.19 -3.17
CA VAL A 58 -0.92 -13.32 -2.08
C VAL A 58 -1.08 -11.83 -2.41
N ASN A 59 -0.90 -11.46 -3.69
CA ASN A 59 -1.01 -10.07 -4.14
C ASN A 59 -2.46 -9.56 -4.22
N ASN A 60 -3.45 -10.44 -4.19
CA ASN A 60 -4.88 -10.09 -4.18
C ASN A 60 -5.43 -9.85 -2.76
N ILE A 61 -4.59 -10.04 -1.74
CA ILE A 61 -4.97 -9.90 -0.34
C ILE A 61 -4.38 -8.60 0.21
N VAL A 62 -5.24 -7.75 0.74
CA VAL A 62 -4.86 -6.49 1.36
C VAL A 62 -5.16 -6.55 2.85
N ILE A 63 -4.10 -6.59 3.65
CA ILE A 63 -4.20 -6.57 5.10
C ILE A 63 -4.16 -5.11 5.58
N ARG A 64 -5.28 -4.62 6.10
CA ARG A 64 -5.44 -3.25 6.56
C ARG A 64 -5.53 -3.19 8.08
N GLY A 65 -4.47 -2.69 8.71
CA GLY A 65 -4.42 -2.47 10.15
C GLY A 65 -4.27 -3.78 10.93
N THR A 66 -3.25 -3.81 11.77
CA THR A 66 -2.99 -4.91 12.71
C THR A 66 -2.96 -4.27 14.08
N LYS A 67 -3.93 -4.60 14.92
CA LYS A 67 -4.00 -4.09 16.29
C LYS A 67 -3.78 -5.26 17.24
N THR A 68 -2.61 -5.27 17.88
CA THR A 68 -2.28 -6.17 18.97
C THR A 68 -2.94 -5.67 20.25
N PHE A 69 -3.53 -6.58 21.01
CA PHE A 69 -4.02 -6.24 22.35
C PHE A 69 -2.86 -6.19 23.34
N PHE A 70 -2.88 -5.23 24.26
CA PHE A 70 -1.83 -5.11 25.26
C PHE A 70 -1.80 -6.33 26.18
N GLY A 71 -0.61 -6.85 26.47
CA GLY A 71 -0.41 -7.97 27.40
C GLY A 71 -1.02 -9.30 26.97
N SER A 72 -1.51 -9.42 25.73
CA SER A 72 -2.05 -10.68 25.22
C SER A 72 -1.48 -10.99 23.84
N GLY A 73 -1.24 -12.27 23.56
CA GLY A 73 -0.76 -12.76 22.26
C GLY A 73 -1.81 -12.73 21.16
N ASN A 74 -2.77 -11.80 21.22
CA ASN A 74 -3.92 -11.72 20.32
C ASN A 74 -3.88 -10.44 19.48
N SER A 75 -4.16 -10.57 18.20
CA SER A 75 -4.19 -9.46 17.24
C SER A 75 -5.46 -9.46 16.42
N LYS A 76 -6.15 -8.31 16.40
CA LYS A 76 -7.25 -8.06 15.46
C LYS A 76 -6.70 -7.51 14.15
N VAL A 77 -7.15 -8.11 13.05
CA VAL A 77 -6.71 -7.75 11.71
C VAL A 77 -7.91 -7.62 10.79
N LYS A 78 -7.96 -6.55 10.00
CA LYS A 78 -8.95 -6.42 8.92
C LYS A 78 -8.31 -6.77 7.59
N VAL A 79 -8.98 -7.61 6.82
CA VAL A 79 -8.49 -8.09 5.54
C VAL A 79 -9.52 -7.83 4.47
N LYS A 80 -9.04 -7.45 3.30
CA LYS A 80 -9.81 -7.39 2.07
C LYS A 80 -9.22 -8.40 1.10
N VAL A 81 -10.04 -9.35 0.66
CA VAL A 81 -9.66 -10.37 -0.33
C VAL A 81 -10.33 -10.00 -1.64
N TYR A 82 -9.53 -9.83 -2.69
CA TYR A 82 -10.02 -9.55 -4.03
C TYR A 82 -9.96 -10.82 -4.89
N ASN A 83 -10.92 -10.99 -5.79
CA ASN A 83 -10.87 -12.06 -6.79
C ASN A 83 -9.83 -11.74 -7.87
N ASN A 84 -9.79 -10.49 -8.33
CA ASN A 84 -8.95 -10.03 -9.44
C ASN A 84 -8.01 -8.89 -9.02
N MET A 85 -6.77 -8.93 -9.54
CA MET A 85 -5.78 -7.88 -9.29
C MET A 85 -6.15 -6.52 -9.90
N ASP A 86 -6.85 -6.51 -11.04
CA ASP A 86 -7.23 -5.27 -11.71
C ASP A 86 -8.25 -4.45 -10.91
N GLN A 87 -9.16 -5.14 -10.22
CA GLN A 87 -10.13 -4.49 -9.33
C GLN A 87 -9.43 -3.90 -8.11
N LEU A 88 -8.48 -4.63 -7.53
CA LEU A 88 -7.64 -4.16 -6.43
C LEU A 88 -6.90 -2.86 -6.81
N LYS A 89 -6.27 -2.82 -7.99
CA LYS A 89 -5.54 -1.62 -8.48
C LYS A 89 -6.44 -0.41 -8.69
N LYS A 90 -7.70 -0.62 -9.11
CA LYS A 90 -8.68 0.46 -9.34
C LYS A 90 -9.25 1.02 -8.04
N ILE A 91 -9.51 0.15 -7.06
CA ILE A 91 -10.27 0.51 -5.84
C ILE A 91 -9.36 0.96 -4.71
N GLU A 92 -8.21 0.32 -4.53
CA GLU A 92 -7.35 0.59 -3.37
C GLU A 92 -6.58 1.90 -3.47
N HIS A 93 -6.27 2.45 -2.31
CA HIS A 93 -5.41 3.63 -2.24
C HIS A 93 -4.00 3.32 -2.71
N PHE A 94 -3.39 4.33 -3.35
CA PHE A 94 -2.02 4.24 -3.86
C PHE A 94 -1.01 3.76 -2.81
N CYS A 95 -1.16 4.13 -1.53
CA CYS A 95 -0.25 3.67 -0.47
C CYS A 95 -0.28 2.15 -0.23
N GLU A 96 -1.44 1.51 -0.36
CA GLU A 96 -1.54 0.05 -0.22
C GLU A 96 -0.95 -0.65 -1.44
N LEU A 97 -1.19 -0.11 -2.64
CA LEU A 97 -0.56 -0.60 -3.87
C LEU A 97 0.97 -0.54 -3.80
N LYS A 98 1.53 0.55 -3.27
CA LYS A 98 2.97 0.67 -3.04
C LYS A 98 3.51 -0.43 -2.15
N ARG A 99 2.85 -0.69 -1.02
CA ARG A 99 3.29 -1.72 -0.05
C ARG A 99 3.29 -3.12 -0.65
N ILE A 100 2.32 -3.42 -1.51
CA ILE A 100 2.26 -4.71 -2.22
C ILE A 100 3.37 -4.77 -3.27
N ALA A 101 3.56 -3.70 -4.04
CA ALA A 101 4.59 -3.61 -5.08
C ALA A 101 6.01 -3.75 -4.52
N GLU A 102 6.33 -3.02 -3.46
CA GLU A 102 7.63 -3.08 -2.76
C GLU A 102 8.00 -4.51 -2.34
N LYS A 103 7.01 -5.28 -1.88
CA LYS A 103 7.20 -6.69 -1.51
C LYS A 103 7.41 -7.59 -2.71
N SER A 104 6.66 -7.36 -3.79
CA SER A 104 6.75 -8.14 -5.02
C SER A 104 7.99 -7.83 -5.86
N LYS A 105 8.80 -6.82 -5.51
CA LYS A 105 9.90 -6.25 -6.34
C LYS A 105 9.45 -5.90 -7.77
N THR A 106 8.15 -5.81 -8.02
CA THR A 106 7.63 -5.38 -9.31
C THR A 106 7.81 -3.87 -9.34
N GLU A 107 8.50 -3.37 -10.36
CA GLU A 107 8.63 -1.93 -10.63
C GLU A 107 7.27 -1.34 -11.01
N MET A 108 6.35 -1.25 -10.06
CA MET A 108 5.22 -0.36 -10.23
C MET A 108 5.77 1.05 -10.15
N GLN A 109 5.61 1.80 -11.23
CA GLN A 109 6.02 3.20 -11.33
C GLN A 109 5.48 4.00 -10.13
N LEU A 110 6.33 4.12 -9.11
CA LEU A 110 6.09 5.00 -7.99
C LEU A 110 6.13 6.40 -8.59
N VAL A 111 4.97 7.06 -8.67
CA VAL A 111 4.93 8.46 -9.11
C VAL A 111 5.73 9.29 -8.09
N GLU A 112 7.00 9.53 -8.39
CA GLU A 112 7.89 10.39 -7.61
C GLU A 112 7.39 11.83 -7.75
N LYS A 113 6.70 12.29 -6.72
CA LYS A 113 6.21 13.68 -6.66
C LYS A 113 7.29 14.50 -5.98
N LEU A 114 7.65 15.63 -6.61
CA LEU A 114 8.49 16.65 -5.97
C LEU A 114 7.96 17.01 -4.57
N PRO A 115 8.84 17.38 -3.62
CA PRO A 115 8.44 17.79 -2.27
C PRO A 115 7.34 18.85 -2.25
N ARG A 116 6.46 18.79 -1.25
CA ARG A 116 5.28 19.68 -1.11
C ARG A 116 5.66 21.15 -1.15
N ARG A 117 6.80 21.53 -0.55
CA ARG A 117 7.32 22.91 -0.55
C ARG A 117 7.68 23.36 -1.97
N THR A 118 8.53 22.62 -2.67
CA THR A 118 8.94 22.88 -4.06
C THR A 118 7.73 23.02 -4.99
N ARG A 119 6.72 22.16 -4.84
CA ARG A 119 5.46 22.25 -5.63
C ARG A 119 4.71 23.57 -5.37
N LYS A 120 4.62 24.00 -4.11
CA LYS A 120 3.97 25.26 -3.74
C LYS A 120 4.76 26.47 -4.26
N ASP A 121 6.08 26.42 -4.17
CA ASP A 121 6.94 27.50 -4.65
C ASP A 121 6.89 27.63 -6.17
N ASN A 122 6.92 26.51 -6.91
CA ASN A 122 6.73 26.50 -8.35
C ASN A 122 5.34 27.01 -8.77
N ARG A 123 4.29 26.69 -8.00
CA ARG A 123 2.93 27.24 -8.21
C ARG A 123 2.92 28.76 -8.03
N LYS A 124 3.51 29.28 -6.94
CA LYS A 124 3.61 30.72 -6.70
C LYS A 124 4.43 31.43 -7.78
N LYS A 125 5.55 30.85 -8.23
CA LYS A 125 6.35 31.38 -9.35
C LYS A 125 5.54 31.47 -10.65
N ARG A 126 4.76 30.43 -10.97
CA ARG A 126 3.88 30.41 -12.15
C ARG A 126 2.82 31.49 -12.09
N ASN A 127 2.15 31.67 -10.95
CA ASN A 127 1.10 32.68 -10.78
C ASN A 127 1.62 34.12 -10.83
N LYS A 128 2.92 34.35 -10.61
CA LYS A 128 3.55 35.67 -10.78
C LYS A 128 3.78 36.04 -12.25
N MET A 129 3.69 35.09 -13.17
CA MET A 129 3.89 35.36 -14.59
C MET A 129 2.56 35.63 -15.28
N TRP A 130 2.50 36.75 -16.01
CA TRP A 130 1.37 37.04 -16.88
C TRP A 130 1.62 36.48 -18.30
N GLY A 131 0.69 35.65 -18.79
CA GLY A 131 0.79 35.04 -20.12
C GLY A 131 1.77 33.87 -20.17
N THR A 132 2.41 33.67 -21.32
CA THR A 132 3.27 32.51 -21.59
C THR A 132 4.74 32.76 -21.26
N GLU A 133 5.45 31.68 -20.93
CA GLU A 133 6.91 31.67 -20.72
C GLU A 133 7.65 32.26 -21.91
N LYS A 134 7.24 31.92 -23.14
CA LYS A 134 7.82 32.43 -24.40
C LYS A 134 7.80 33.96 -24.46
N ARG A 135 6.68 34.60 -24.07
CA ARG A 135 6.58 36.06 -24.03
C ARG A 135 7.55 36.68 -23.02
N ARG A 136 7.69 36.04 -21.86
CA ARG A 136 8.64 36.48 -20.82
C ARG A 136 10.09 36.38 -21.30
N MET A 137 10.47 35.26 -21.90
CA MET A 137 11.82 35.01 -22.42
C MET A 137 12.18 36.02 -23.52
N LYS A 138 11.30 36.21 -24.52
CA LYS A 138 11.52 37.21 -25.58
C LYS A 138 11.71 38.64 -25.04
N LYS A 139 10.97 39.01 -23.97
CA LYS A 139 11.13 40.32 -23.31
C LYS A 139 12.46 40.43 -22.56
N ALA A 140 12.92 39.34 -21.93
CA ALA A 140 14.20 39.29 -21.24
C ALA A 140 15.39 39.35 -22.23
N GLU A 141 15.32 38.58 -23.32
CA GLU A 141 16.31 38.60 -24.41
C GLU A 141 16.48 40.00 -25.00
N LYS A 142 15.36 40.68 -25.34
CA LYS A 142 15.38 42.06 -25.84
C LYS A 142 16.00 43.06 -24.85
N LYS A 143 15.91 42.80 -23.54
CA LYS A 143 16.52 43.66 -22.52
C LYS A 143 18.02 43.41 -22.40
N ASN A 144 18.47 42.16 -22.52
CA ASN A 144 19.88 41.81 -22.44
C ASN A 144 20.67 42.19 -23.70
N SER A 145 20.01 42.28 -24.85
CA SER A 145 20.62 42.73 -26.11
C SER A 145 20.71 44.26 -26.25
N ARG A 146 20.26 45.02 -25.24
CA ARG A 146 20.25 46.48 -25.22
C ARG A 146 21.22 46.96 -24.15
#